data_AF-A0A9D1TJF1-F1
#
_entry.id   AF-A0A9D1TJF1-F1
#
_cell.length_a   1.000
_cell.length_b   1.000
_cell.length_c   1.000
_cell.angle_alpha   90.00
_cell.angle_beta   90.00
_cell.angle_gamma   90.00
#
_symmetry.space_group_name_H-M   'P 1'
#
loop_
_entity.id
_entity.type
_entity.pdbx_description
1 polymer ?
#
loop_
_entity_poly.entity_id
_entity_poly.type
_entity_poly.pdbx_seq_one_letter_code
_entity_poly.pdbx_strand_id
1 'polypeptide(L)'
;MTVLMIGGAYQGKKELAKKLFNLNDNDFNRIDGKAVYNLHDYIKNNNIPNITDFANSLRDKVIICNEIGCGVIPINKELDNWREITGRVCCEIASFADIVIRVTAGIPQFIKGRI
;
A
#
# COMPACT_ATOMS: atom_id res chain seq x y z
N MET A 1 2.89 -8.28 -12.78
CA MET A 1 1.68 -7.47 -12.54
C MET A 1 1.78 -6.83 -11.17
N THR A 2 1.69 -5.51 -11.10
CA THR A 2 1.76 -4.71 -9.88
C THR A 2 0.36 -4.21 -9.50
N VAL A 3 -0.06 -4.45 -8.26
CA VAL A 3 -1.34 -4.00 -7.74
C VAL A 3 -1.13 -3.18 -6.49
N LEU A 4 -1.76 -2.01 -6.39
CA LEU A 4 -1.80 -1.21 -5.17
C LEU A 4 -3.21 -1.21 -4.58
N MET A 5 -3.34 -1.66 -3.33
CA MET A 5 -4.58 -1.64 -2.57
C MET A 5 -4.46 -0.66 -1.40
N ILE A 6 -5.30 0.37 -1.41
CA ILE A 6 -5.36 1.42 -0.39
C ILE A 6 -6.71 1.43 0.33
N GLY A 7 -6.77 2.08 1.48
CA GLY A 7 -7.99 2.24 2.29
C GLY A 7 -7.67 2.34 3.77
N GLY A 8 -8.65 2.67 4.60
CA GLY A 8 -8.46 2.76 6.06
C GLY A 8 -8.03 1.44 6.73
N ALA A 9 -7.63 1.53 8.00
CA ALA A 9 -7.36 0.35 8.83
C ALA A 9 -8.62 -0.53 8.95
N TYR A 10 -8.42 -1.85 9.02
CA TYR A 10 -9.49 -2.85 9.21
C TYR A 10 -10.59 -2.88 8.12
N GLN A 11 -10.34 -2.29 6.95
CA GLN A 11 -11.31 -2.25 5.84
C GLN A 11 -11.35 -3.53 4.96
N GLY A 12 -10.79 -4.65 5.42
CA GLY A 12 -10.84 -5.94 4.70
C GLY A 12 -9.86 -6.13 3.53
N LYS A 13 -8.87 -5.24 3.36
CA LYS A 13 -7.91 -5.29 2.22
C LYS A 13 -7.20 -6.63 2.05
N LYS A 14 -6.69 -7.24 3.14
CA LYS A 14 -5.93 -8.50 3.09
C LYS A 14 -6.79 -9.66 2.57
N GLU A 15 -7.98 -9.82 3.12
CA GLU A 15 -8.91 -10.89 2.70
C GLU A 15 -9.41 -10.69 1.27
N LEU A 16 -9.64 -9.45 0.87
CA LEU A 16 -9.96 -9.13 -0.52
C LEU A 16 -8.80 -9.46 -1.46
N ALA A 17 -7.55 -9.13 -1.09
CA ALA A 17 -6.38 -9.46 -1.89
C ALA A 17 -6.21 -10.97 -2.09
N LYS A 18 -6.43 -11.77 -1.04
CA LYS A 18 -6.45 -13.24 -1.13
C LYS A 18 -7.43 -13.74 -2.19
N LYS A 19 -8.66 -13.23 -2.16
CA LYS A 19 -9.74 -13.61 -3.09
C LYS A 19 -9.45 -13.19 -4.53
N LEU A 20 -9.00 -11.95 -4.75
CA LEU A 20 -8.81 -11.39 -6.09
C LEU A 20 -7.55 -11.92 -6.80
N PHE A 21 -6.50 -12.23 -6.05
CA PHE A 21 -5.19 -12.57 -6.62
C PHE A 21 -4.72 -13.99 -6.25
N ASN A 22 -5.62 -14.82 -5.73
CA ASN A 22 -5.35 -16.21 -5.34
C ASN A 22 -4.12 -16.34 -4.42
N LEU A 23 -4.06 -15.48 -3.40
CA LEU A 23 -2.97 -15.42 -2.42
C LEU A 23 -3.34 -16.18 -1.14
N ASN A 24 -2.33 -16.75 -0.49
CA ASN A 24 -2.44 -17.42 0.78
C ASN A 24 -1.69 -16.62 1.86
N ASP A 25 -1.87 -16.97 3.14
CA ASP A 25 -1.20 -16.23 4.23
C ASP A 25 0.34 -16.22 4.13
N ASN A 26 0.93 -17.26 3.56
CA ASN A 26 2.39 -17.38 3.35
C ASN A 26 2.93 -16.48 2.23
N ASP A 27 2.07 -15.95 1.34
CA ASP A 27 2.51 -15.03 0.27
C ASP A 27 2.73 -13.60 0.78
N PHE A 28 2.17 -13.26 1.94
CA PHE A 28 2.33 -11.96 2.58
C PHE A 28 3.63 -11.88 3.36
N ASN A 29 4.57 -11.09 2.86
CA ASN A 29 5.79 -10.75 3.58
C ASN A 29 5.98 -9.23 3.62
N ARG A 30 7.07 -8.77 4.24
CA ARG A 30 7.35 -7.33 4.36
C ARG A 30 7.65 -6.68 3.02
N ILE A 31 8.66 -7.16 2.30
CA ILE A 31 9.08 -6.60 1.00
C ILE A 31 9.35 -7.69 -0.04
N ASP A 32 9.96 -8.80 0.37
CA ASP A 32 10.44 -9.83 -0.56
C ASP A 32 9.36 -10.83 -1.00
N GLY A 33 8.14 -10.69 -0.46
CA GLY A 33 7.01 -11.54 -0.82
C GLY A 33 6.35 -11.14 -2.13
N LYS A 34 5.47 -12.04 -2.61
CA LYS A 34 4.54 -11.74 -3.70
C LYS A 34 3.51 -10.69 -3.30
N ALA A 35 3.17 -10.63 -2.01
CA ALA A 35 2.30 -9.61 -1.44
C ALA A 35 2.98 -8.89 -0.29
N VAL A 36 2.85 -7.56 -0.27
CA VAL A 36 3.34 -6.68 0.78
C VAL A 36 2.16 -6.20 1.60
N TYR A 37 2.14 -6.54 2.88
CA TYR A 37 1.10 -6.10 3.82
C TYR A 37 1.62 -5.02 4.75
N ASN A 38 0.75 -4.05 5.07
CA ASN A 38 1.06 -2.92 5.95
C ASN A 38 2.27 -2.09 5.50
N LEU A 39 2.30 -1.68 4.22
CA LEU A 39 3.41 -0.86 3.69
C LEU A 39 3.69 0.39 4.54
N HIS A 40 2.66 1.12 4.96
CA HIS A 40 2.77 2.24 5.89
C HIS A 40 3.56 1.92 7.18
N ASP A 41 3.36 0.75 7.80
CA ASP A 41 4.12 0.36 8.99
C ASP A 41 5.58 0.06 8.66
N TYR A 42 5.86 -0.51 7.48
CA TYR A 42 7.23 -0.68 7.02
C TYR A 42 7.91 0.69 6.88
N ILE A 43 7.27 1.65 6.20
CA ILE A 43 7.80 3.01 6.03
C ILE A 43 7.99 3.72 7.38
N LYS A 44 7.11 3.48 8.36
CA LYS A 44 7.24 4.07 9.70
C LYS A 44 8.51 3.63 10.42
N ASN A 45 8.90 2.37 10.25
CA ASN A 45 9.96 1.73 11.01
C ASN A 45 11.29 1.66 10.25
N ASN A 46 11.35 2.18 9.02
CA ASN A 46 12.53 2.12 8.18
C ASN A 46 12.78 3.48 7.53
N ASN A 47 14.05 3.80 7.31
CA ASN A 47 14.40 4.99 6.55
C ASN A 47 14.18 4.73 5.05
N ILE A 48 13.46 5.62 4.36
CA ILE A 48 13.22 5.56 2.92
C ILE A 48 13.99 6.73 2.26
N PRO A 49 15.29 6.56 1.98
CA PRO A 49 16.12 7.66 1.49
C PRO A 49 15.77 8.05 0.05
N ASN A 50 15.29 7.10 -0.77
CA ASN A 50 14.83 7.35 -2.13
C ASN A 50 13.48 6.68 -2.35
N ILE A 51 12.45 7.51 -2.56
CA ILE A 51 11.06 7.09 -2.77
C ILE A 51 10.89 6.32 -4.07
N THR A 52 11.52 6.79 -5.14
CA THR A 52 11.42 6.19 -6.48
C THR A 52 12.07 4.82 -6.53
N ASP A 53 13.29 4.68 -6.01
CA ASP A 53 13.98 3.39 -5.98
C ASP A 53 13.23 2.39 -5.09
N PHE A 54 12.75 2.86 -3.93
CA PHE A 54 11.97 2.03 -3.02
C PHE A 54 10.67 1.56 -3.67
N ALA A 55 9.90 2.46 -4.28
CA ALA A 55 8.67 2.10 -4.99
C ALA A 55 8.95 1.12 -6.13
N ASN A 56 9.98 1.35 -6.94
CA ASN A 56 10.36 0.45 -8.04
C ASN A 56 10.75 -0.96 -7.55
N SER A 57 11.32 -1.09 -6.34
CA SER A 57 11.60 -2.40 -5.72
C SER A 57 10.33 -3.22 -5.40
N LEU A 58 9.16 -2.58 -5.40
CA LEU A 58 7.88 -3.18 -5.13
C LEU A 58 7.12 -3.61 -6.39
N ARG A 59 7.73 -3.50 -7.58
CA ARG A 59 7.14 -4.00 -8.83
C ARG A 59 6.84 -5.50 -8.76
N ASP A 60 5.84 -5.90 -9.54
CA ASP A 60 5.37 -7.28 -9.68
C ASP A 60 4.83 -7.91 -8.39
N LYS A 61 4.27 -7.08 -7.52
CA LYS A 61 3.69 -7.48 -6.23
C LYS A 61 2.26 -6.98 -6.06
N VAL A 62 1.55 -7.56 -5.10
CA VAL A 62 0.31 -7.02 -4.54
C VAL A 62 0.64 -6.24 -3.27
N ILE A 63 0.59 -4.90 -3.35
CA ILE A 63 0.96 -3.99 -2.27
C ILE A 63 -0.29 -3.51 -1.55
N ILE A 64 -0.30 -3.62 -0.22
CA ILE A 64 -1.41 -3.19 0.63
C ILE A 64 -0.92 -2.11 1.60
N CYS A 65 -1.53 -0.93 1.52
CA CYS A 65 -1.21 0.22 2.36
C CYS A 65 -2.47 0.78 3.04
N ASN A 66 -2.33 1.26 4.28
CA ASN A 66 -3.39 2.07 4.89
C ASN A 66 -3.29 3.51 4.38
N GLU A 67 -4.44 4.14 4.14
CA GLU A 67 -4.52 5.58 3.95
C GLU A 67 -4.42 6.26 5.32
N ILE A 68 -3.33 7.00 5.53
CA ILE A 68 -3.03 7.70 6.80
C ILE A 68 -3.04 9.23 6.65
N GLY A 69 -3.25 9.73 5.43
CA GLY A 69 -3.20 11.15 5.09
C GLY A 69 -4.51 11.92 5.26
N CYS A 70 -5.65 11.23 5.40
CA CYS A 70 -6.99 11.85 5.36
C CYS A 70 -7.51 12.34 6.73
N GLY A 71 -6.70 12.26 7.79
CA GLY A 71 -7.05 12.73 9.13
C GLY A 71 -6.38 14.05 9.50
N VAL A 72 -6.58 14.51 10.74
CA VAL A 72 -5.94 15.72 11.30
C VAL A 72 -4.40 15.61 11.24
N ILE A 73 -3.72 16.72 10.93
CA ILE A 73 -2.26 16.80 10.89
C ILE A 73 -1.70 16.59 12.32
N PRO A 74 -0.76 15.65 12.53
CA PRO A 74 -0.21 15.40 13.85
C PRO A 74 0.74 16.53 14.28
N ILE A 75 0.75 16.84 15.58
CA ILE A 75 1.69 17.82 16.16
C ILE A 75 3.13 17.27 16.12
N ASN A 76 3.29 15.95 16.21
CA ASN A 76 4.59 15.29 16.11
C ASN A 76 5.07 15.28 14.65
N LYS A 77 6.19 15.98 14.39
CA LYS A 77 6.82 16.09 13.07
C LYS A 77 7.22 14.76 12.44
N GLU A 78 7.60 13.77 13.24
CA GLU A 78 7.97 12.44 12.73
C GLU A 78 6.74 11.72 12.15
N LEU A 79 5.57 11.87 12.81
CA LEU A 79 4.32 11.31 12.30
C LEU A 79 3.84 12.04 11.05
N ASP A 80 4.07 13.34 10.96
CA ASP A 80 3.74 14.14 9.76
C ASP A 80 4.62 13.73 8.58
N ASN A 81 5.94 13.66 8.80
CA ASN A 81 6.90 13.21 7.80
C ASN A 81 6.63 11.77 7.34
N TRP A 82 6.29 10.86 8.26
CA TRP A 82 5.88 9.50 7.92
C TRP A 82 4.64 9.46 7.01
N ARG A 83 3.63 10.30 7.28
CA ARG A 83 2.43 10.42 6.42
C ARG A 83 2.78 10.93 5.04
N GLU A 84 3.63 11.95 4.95
CA GLU A 84 4.08 12.53 3.69
C GLU A 84 4.86 11.50 2.84
N ILE A 85 5.83 10.81 3.43
CA ILE A 85 6.63 9.77 2.75
C ILE A 85 5.71 8.63 2.28
N THR A 86 4.80 8.16 3.14
CA THR A 86 3.84 7.08 2.79
C THR A 86 2.96 7.49 1.62
N GLY A 87 2.45 8.73 1.62
CA GLY A 87 1.65 9.28 0.53
C GLY A 87 2.43 9.32 -0.78
N ARG A 88 3.65 9.85 -0.76
CA ARG A 88 4.53 9.93 -1.94
C ARG A 88 4.90 8.56 -2.49
N VAL A 89 5.21 7.59 -1.63
CA VAL A 89 5.45 6.20 -2.07
C VAL A 89 4.19 5.62 -2.73
N CYS A 90 2.99 5.84 -2.16
CA CYS A 90 1.75 5.37 -2.79
C CYS A 90 1.51 6.04 -4.15
N CYS A 91 1.77 7.34 -4.29
CA CYS A 91 1.68 8.04 -5.58
C CYS A 91 2.63 7.45 -6.62
N GLU A 92 3.88 7.20 -6.22
CA GLU A 92 4.89 6.62 -7.10
C GLU A 92 4.48 5.23 -7.57
N ILE A 93 4.02 4.35 -6.65
CA ILE A 93 3.52 3.01 -7.00
C ILE A 93 2.30 3.11 -7.91
N ALA A 94 1.33 3.98 -7.60
CA ALA A 94 0.13 4.16 -8.41
C ALA A 94 0.44 4.60 -9.85
N SER A 95 1.54 5.35 -10.07
CA SER A 95 1.94 5.79 -11.41
C SER A 95 2.24 4.61 -12.34
N PHE A 96 2.89 3.55 -11.84
CA PHE A 96 3.28 2.39 -12.63
C PHE A 96 2.49 1.11 -12.34
N ALA A 97 1.63 1.09 -11.31
CA ALA A 97 0.79 -0.07 -11.00
C ALA A 97 -0.17 -0.38 -12.16
N ASP A 98 -0.39 -1.66 -12.44
CA ASP A 98 -1.37 -2.10 -13.43
C ASP A 98 -2.80 -1.86 -12.91
N ILE A 99 -3.00 -2.08 -11.61
CA ILE A 99 -4.31 -1.95 -10.94
C ILE A 99 -4.13 -1.16 -9.64
N VAL A 100 -5.05 -0.22 -9.39
CA VAL A 100 -5.16 0.48 -8.11
C VAL A 100 -6.58 0.35 -7.57
N ILE A 101 -6.71 -0.14 -6.34
CA ILE A 101 -7.98 -0.42 -5.68
C ILE A 101 -8.05 0.34 -4.35
N ARG A 102 -9.08 1.17 -4.18
CA ARG A 102 -9.47 1.67 -2.85
C ARG A 102 -10.47 0.71 -2.24
N VAL A 103 -10.32 0.38 -0.97
CA VAL A 103 -11.21 -0.53 -0.25
C VAL A 103 -11.89 0.18 0.90
N THR A 104 -13.23 0.13 0.93
CA THR A 104 -14.06 0.73 1.97
C THR A 104 -15.15 -0.27 2.37
N ALA A 105 -15.27 -0.57 3.66
CA ALA A 105 -16.13 -1.58 4.24
C ALA A 105 -16.01 -2.95 3.55
N GLY A 106 -14.81 -3.33 3.10
CA GLY A 106 -14.58 -4.55 2.33
C GLY A 106 -14.97 -4.47 0.85
N ILE A 107 -15.51 -3.34 0.39
CA ILE A 107 -15.97 -3.11 -0.97
C ILE A 107 -14.81 -2.55 -1.81
N PRO A 108 -14.43 -3.19 -2.92
CA PRO A 108 -13.41 -2.66 -3.83
C PRO A 108 -13.97 -1.56 -4.74
N GLN A 109 -13.21 -0.48 -4.86
CA GLN A 109 -13.36 0.52 -5.92
C GLN A 109 -12.07 0.56 -6.74
N PHE A 110 -12.15 0.13 -7.99
CA PHE A 110 -11.05 0.23 -8.94
C PHE A 110 -10.91 1.68 -9.39
N ILE A 111 -9.77 2.29 -9.10
CA ILE A 111 -9.45 3.67 -9.51
C ILE A 111 -8.42 3.73 -10.65
N LYS A 112 -7.76 2.59 -10.95
CA LYS A 112 -6.93 2.35 -12.14
C LYS A 112 -6.99 0.86 -12.49
N GLY A 113 -7.06 0.54 -13.79
CA GLY A 113 -7.06 -0.85 -14.27
C GLY A 113 -8.36 -1.62 -13.97
N ARG A 114 -8.38 -2.90 -14.33
CA ARG A 114 -9.46 -3.87 -14.07
C ARG A 114 -8.89 -5.29 -14.03
N ILE A 115 -9.61 -6.22 -13.39
CA ILE A 115 -9.31 -7.66 -13.36
C ILE A 115 -10.20 -8.36 -14.38
#